data_AF-A0A9P5YSZ5-F1
#
_entry.id   AF-A0A9P5YSZ5-F1
#
_cell.length_a   1.000
_cell.length_b   1.000
_cell.length_c   1.000
_cell.angle_alpha   90.00
_cell.angle_beta   90.00
_cell.angle_gamma   90.00
#
_symmetry.space_group_name_H-M   'P 1'
#
loop_
_entity.id
_entity.type
_entity.pdbx_description
1 polymer ?
#
loop_
_entity_poly.entity_id
_entity_poly.type
_entity_poly.pdbx_seq_one_letter_code
_entity_poly.pdbx_strand_id
1 'polypeptide(L)'
;MAPFVATLTYQLMQVIPEASNDILSAISRNPLIFNQALESQFHELIIQILHPLANTSNHPLIIFIDGLDECLDRAHQANLVNVLGQISSQKNTKILFLVASRREAQIQFAFDALAVSHTLKIIPLDDSEASEDIRHFLNDKFESIKRMHPFRCHFPPDWPSMSLVSEIVDKSSGQFIFATVVMNFVSSDRANPVNQLK
;
A
#
# COMPACT_ATOMS: atom_id res chain seq x y z
N MET A 1 -1.90 -17.99 10.22
CA MET A 1 -2.64 -16.71 10.20
C MET A 1 -1.60 -15.63 10.51
N ALA A 2 -1.30 -14.73 9.57
CA ALA A 2 -0.45 -13.59 9.90
C ALA A 2 -1.21 -12.72 10.92
N PRO A 3 -0.58 -12.29 12.03
CA PRO A 3 -1.33 -11.69 13.13
C PRO A 3 -1.54 -10.18 12.87
N PHE A 4 -2.39 -9.87 11.88
CA PHE A 4 -2.70 -8.49 11.47
C PHE A 4 -3.01 -7.59 12.67
N VAL A 5 -3.89 -8.04 13.57
CA VAL A 5 -4.24 -7.27 14.76
C VAL A 5 -3.07 -7.13 15.71
N ALA A 6 -2.24 -8.15 15.92
CA ALA A 6 -1.07 -8.03 16.79
C ALA A 6 -0.07 -6.99 16.26
N THR A 7 0.16 -6.97 14.93
CA THR A 7 1.00 -5.96 14.29
C THR A 7 0.43 -4.56 14.49
N LEU A 8 -0.88 -4.38 14.24
CA LEU A 8 -1.54 -3.10 14.43
C LEU A 8 -1.52 -2.66 15.90
N THR A 9 -1.76 -3.57 16.85
CA THR A 9 -1.68 -3.32 18.29
C THR A 9 -0.27 -2.89 18.69
N TYR A 10 0.77 -3.57 18.20
CA TYR A 10 2.15 -3.17 18.46
C TYR A 10 2.45 -1.77 17.91
N GLN A 11 2.06 -1.49 16.66
CA GLN A 11 2.23 -0.16 16.07
C GLN A 11 1.48 0.92 16.83
N LEU A 12 0.27 0.63 17.30
CA LEU A 12 -0.54 1.53 18.09
C LEU A 12 0.16 1.91 19.41
N MET A 13 0.76 0.94 20.11
CA MET A 13 1.54 1.20 21.33
C MET A 13 2.74 2.12 21.07
N GLN A 14 3.37 2.02 19.90
CA GLN A 14 4.52 2.86 19.53
C GLN A 14 4.10 4.29 19.19
N VAL A 15 2.97 4.46 18.49
CA VAL A 15 2.50 5.76 18.01
C VAL A 15 1.71 6.53 19.09
N ILE A 16 0.98 5.80 19.95
CA ILE A 16 0.18 6.36 21.04
C ILE A 16 0.60 5.70 22.36
N PRO A 17 1.68 6.20 23.00
CA PRO A 17 2.18 5.63 24.24
C PRO A 17 1.11 5.52 25.35
N GLU A 18 0.15 6.46 25.38
CA GLU A 18 -0.96 6.48 26.33
C GLU A 18 -1.86 5.23 26.23
N ALA A 19 -1.98 4.66 25.02
CA ALA A 19 -2.75 3.44 24.78
C ALA A 19 -2.07 2.17 25.30
N SER A 20 -0.76 2.22 25.59
CA SER A 20 0.04 1.04 25.89
C SER A 20 -0.43 0.30 27.14
N ASN A 21 -0.74 1.02 28.22
CA ASN A 21 -1.19 0.41 29.47
C ASN A 21 -2.54 -0.30 29.29
N ASP A 22 -3.46 0.32 28.56
CA ASP A 22 -4.78 -0.26 28.31
C ASP A 22 -4.69 -1.50 27.43
N ILE A 23 -3.83 -1.49 26.41
CA ILE A 23 -3.54 -2.64 25.55
C ILE A 23 -2.93 -3.78 26.36
N LEU A 24 -1.89 -3.51 27.14
CA LEU A 24 -1.23 -4.53 27.96
C LEU A 24 -2.18 -5.12 29.01
N SER A 25 -3.07 -4.28 29.57
CA SER A 25 -4.13 -4.71 30.48
C SER A 25 -5.17 -5.58 29.79
N ALA A 26 -5.59 -5.24 28.56
CA ALA A 26 -6.48 -6.08 27.75
C ALA A 26 -5.87 -7.46 27.48
N ILE A 27 -4.60 -7.51 27.04
CA ILE A 27 -3.87 -8.77 26.80
C ILE A 27 -3.71 -9.58 28.09
N SER A 28 -3.40 -8.92 29.21
CA SER A 28 -3.25 -9.61 30.50
C SER A 28 -4.56 -10.22 31.01
N ARG A 29 -5.70 -9.55 30.74
CA ARG A 29 -7.04 -10.06 31.09
C ARG A 29 -7.47 -11.21 30.17
N ASN A 30 -7.06 -11.19 28.90
CA ASN A 30 -7.38 -12.21 27.92
C ASN A 30 -6.12 -12.66 27.16
N PRO A 31 -5.29 -13.55 27.74
CA PRO A 31 -4.05 -14.00 27.09
C PRO A 31 -4.26 -14.75 25.77
N LEU A 32 -5.47 -15.25 25.53
CA LEU A 32 -5.84 -15.98 24.31
C LEU A 32 -6.49 -15.08 23.25
N ILE A 33 -6.49 -13.75 23.43
CA ILE A 33 -7.14 -12.81 22.50
C ILE A 33 -6.72 -13.03 21.05
N PHE A 34 -5.43 -13.27 20.78
CA PHE A 34 -4.93 -13.50 19.42
C PHE A 34 -5.35 -14.83 18.77
N ASN A 35 -5.98 -15.72 19.55
CA ASN A 35 -6.58 -16.96 19.04
C ASN A 35 -8.08 -16.82 18.75
N GLN A 36 -8.67 -15.67 19.06
CA GLN A 36 -10.09 -15.40 18.84
C GLN A 36 -10.37 -14.96 17.39
N ALA A 37 -11.64 -14.79 17.06
CA ALA A 37 -12.07 -14.24 15.78
C ALA A 37 -11.51 -12.82 15.57
N LEU A 38 -11.32 -12.44 14.30
CA LEU A 38 -10.73 -11.16 13.91
C LEU A 38 -11.51 -9.97 14.49
N GLU A 39 -12.84 -10.09 14.48
CA GLU A 39 -13.82 -9.17 15.05
C GLU A 39 -13.51 -8.89 16.53
N SER A 40 -13.33 -9.96 17.32
CA SER A 40 -13.06 -9.88 18.76
C SER A 40 -11.71 -9.23 19.03
N GLN A 41 -10.69 -9.64 18.28
CA GLN A 41 -9.35 -9.05 18.36
C GLN A 41 -9.39 -7.54 18.08
N PHE A 42 -10.03 -7.13 16.98
CA PHE A 42 -10.15 -5.72 16.60
C PHE A 42 -10.92 -4.93 17.65
N HIS A 43 -12.03 -5.48 18.14
CA HIS A 43 -12.87 -4.79 19.09
C HIS A 43 -12.13 -4.52 20.41
N GLU A 44 -11.50 -5.56 20.98
CA GLU A 44 -10.83 -5.45 22.29
C GLU A 44 -9.52 -4.65 22.22
N LEU A 45 -8.69 -4.88 21.19
CA LEU A 45 -7.34 -4.32 21.15
C LEU A 45 -7.21 -3.01 20.39
N ILE A 46 -8.17 -2.69 19.52
CA ILE A 46 -8.12 -1.48 18.69
C ILE A 46 -9.27 -0.54 19.07
N ILE A 47 -10.53 -1.02 18.99
CA ILE A 47 -11.69 -0.12 19.14
C ILE A 47 -11.90 0.35 20.58
N GLN A 48 -11.87 -0.56 21.55
CA GLN A 48 -12.03 -0.18 22.96
C GLN A 48 -10.92 0.77 23.43
N ILE A 49 -9.72 0.63 22.87
CA ILE A 49 -8.55 1.45 23.18
C ILE A 49 -8.65 2.83 22.51
N LEU A 50 -9.01 2.87 21.22
CA LEU A 50 -9.03 4.10 20.45
C LEU A 50 -10.29 4.93 20.65
N HIS A 51 -11.42 4.34 21.00
CA HIS A 51 -12.68 5.07 21.14
C HIS A 51 -12.63 6.19 22.20
N PRO A 52 -12.08 5.99 23.41
CA PRO A 52 -11.88 7.08 24.37
C PRO A 52 -10.97 8.19 23.81
N LEU A 53 -9.88 7.82 23.15
CA LEU A 53 -8.90 8.75 22.56
C LEU A 53 -9.49 9.56 21.40
N ALA A 54 -10.31 8.91 20.57
CA ALA A 54 -10.98 9.58 19.46
C ALA A 54 -12.00 10.60 19.96
N ASN A 55 -12.63 10.33 21.12
CA ASN A 55 -13.64 11.23 21.70
C ASN A 55 -13.03 12.46 22.38
N THR A 56 -11.81 12.38 22.88
CA THR A 56 -11.11 13.55 23.44
C THR A 56 -10.55 14.48 22.35
N SER A 57 -10.36 13.96 21.13
CA SER A 57 -9.90 14.73 19.97
C SER A 57 -11.05 15.35 19.19
N ASN A 58 -10.82 16.55 18.65
CA ASN A 58 -11.71 17.17 17.66
C ASN A 58 -11.51 16.61 16.24
N HIS A 59 -10.47 15.80 16.02
CA HIS A 59 -10.12 15.21 14.74
C HIS A 59 -10.30 13.69 14.75
N PRO A 60 -10.65 13.08 13.60
CA PRO A 60 -10.73 11.63 13.51
C PRO A 60 -9.34 11.00 13.61
N LEU A 61 -9.29 9.80 14.21
CA LEU A 61 -8.12 8.94 14.16
C LEU A 61 -8.13 8.16 12.85
N ILE A 62 -7.04 8.25 12.08
CA ILE A 62 -6.92 7.59 10.78
C ILE A 62 -5.99 6.39 10.90
N ILE A 63 -6.48 5.21 10.52
CA ILE A 63 -5.69 3.99 10.44
C ILE A 63 -5.42 3.70 8.96
N PHE A 64 -4.15 3.70 8.59
CA PHE A 64 -3.70 3.37 7.25
C PHE A 64 -3.41 1.88 7.16
N ILE A 65 -4.00 1.23 6.17
CA ILE A 65 -3.78 -0.19 5.85
C ILE A 65 -3.28 -0.23 4.41
N ASP A 66 -1.97 -0.40 4.26
CA ASP A 66 -1.32 -0.50 2.95
C ASP A 66 -1.04 -1.97 2.62
N GLY A 67 -1.42 -2.40 1.41
CA GLY A 67 -1.26 -3.78 0.95
C GLY A 67 -2.21 -4.78 1.62
N LEU A 68 -3.52 -4.49 1.70
CA LEU A 68 -4.49 -5.44 2.28
C LEU A 68 -4.44 -6.83 1.59
N ASP A 69 -4.16 -6.86 0.29
CA ASP A 69 -3.99 -8.08 -0.51
C ASP A 69 -2.78 -8.93 -0.09
N GLU A 70 -1.81 -8.36 0.62
CA GLU A 70 -0.62 -9.07 1.12
C GLU A 70 -0.79 -9.58 2.57
N CYS A 71 -1.81 -9.10 3.29
CA CYS A 71 -1.90 -9.32 4.74
C CYS A 71 -2.45 -10.69 5.16
N LEU A 72 -3.27 -11.33 4.33
CA LEU A 72 -4.15 -12.44 4.71
C LEU A 72 -4.49 -13.32 3.51
N ASP A 73 -5.04 -14.52 3.73
CA ASP A 73 -5.64 -15.29 2.63
C ASP A 73 -6.97 -14.67 2.17
N ARG A 74 -7.49 -15.13 1.03
CA ARG A 74 -8.68 -14.55 0.39
C ARG A 74 -9.90 -14.45 1.32
N ALA A 75 -10.14 -15.46 2.15
CA ALA A 75 -11.29 -15.46 3.05
C ALA A 75 -11.10 -14.44 4.18
N HIS A 76 -9.90 -14.40 4.75
CA HIS A 76 -9.54 -13.47 5.81
C HIS A 76 -9.46 -12.01 5.32
N GLN A 77 -9.06 -11.76 4.08
CA GLN A 77 -9.08 -10.42 3.46
C GLN A 77 -10.52 -9.86 3.38
N ALA A 78 -11.46 -10.67 2.85
CA ALA A 78 -12.87 -10.28 2.80
C ALA A 78 -13.43 -10.07 4.21
N ASN A 79 -13.06 -10.93 5.16
CA ASN A 79 -13.48 -10.77 6.55
C ASN A 79 -12.94 -9.47 7.18
N LEU A 80 -11.67 -9.14 6.94
CA LEU A 80 -11.08 -7.88 7.40
C LEU A 80 -11.85 -6.68 6.87
N VAL A 81 -12.14 -6.64 5.55
CA VAL A 81 -12.95 -5.56 4.95
C VAL A 81 -14.31 -5.44 5.66
N ASN A 82 -15.01 -6.55 5.90
CA ASN A 82 -16.27 -6.54 6.63
C ASN A 82 -16.14 -5.98 8.06
N VAL A 83 -15.12 -6.38 8.80
CA VAL A 83 -14.83 -5.87 10.15
C VAL A 83 -14.63 -4.36 10.13
N LEU A 84 -13.80 -3.86 9.20
CA LEU A 84 -13.55 -2.42 9.04
C LEU A 84 -14.85 -1.66 8.73
N GLY A 85 -15.65 -2.18 7.80
CA GLY A 85 -16.93 -1.59 7.43
C GLY A 85 -17.93 -1.55 8.59
N GLN A 86 -18.03 -2.62 9.37
CA GLN A 86 -18.87 -2.66 10.57
C GLN A 86 -18.46 -1.58 11.56
N ILE A 87 -17.17 -1.45 11.84
CA ILE A 87 -16.63 -0.43 12.75
C ILE A 87 -16.94 0.98 12.23
N SER A 88 -16.69 1.25 10.94
CA SER A 88 -16.96 2.55 10.34
C SER A 88 -18.44 2.92 10.36
N SER A 89 -19.34 1.93 10.32
CA SER A 89 -20.80 2.16 10.39
C SER A 89 -21.33 2.47 11.79
N GLN A 90 -20.51 2.32 12.84
CA GLN A 90 -20.93 2.58 14.21
C GLN A 90 -21.21 4.06 14.43
N LYS A 91 -22.35 4.37 15.06
CA LYS A 91 -22.70 5.75 15.41
C LYS A 91 -21.63 6.35 16.32
N ASN A 92 -21.25 7.60 16.03
CA ASN A 92 -20.24 8.36 16.77
C ASN A 92 -18.81 7.82 16.70
N THR A 93 -18.49 6.91 15.77
CA THR A 93 -17.09 6.58 15.52
C THR A 93 -16.35 7.77 14.91
N LYS A 94 -15.21 8.12 15.50
CA LYS A 94 -14.24 9.07 14.94
C LYS A 94 -13.02 8.33 14.38
N ILE A 95 -13.16 7.05 14.07
CA ILE A 95 -12.09 6.23 13.48
C ILE A 95 -12.35 6.10 11.98
N LEU A 96 -11.37 6.49 11.18
CA LEU A 96 -11.40 6.38 9.73
C LEU A 96 -10.34 5.37 9.28
N PHE A 97 -10.69 4.50 8.34
CA PHE A 97 -9.75 3.60 7.70
C PHE A 97 -9.42 4.11 6.29
N LEU A 98 -8.14 4.20 5.98
CA LEU A 98 -7.66 4.37 4.62
C LEU A 98 -6.99 3.08 4.19
N VAL A 99 -7.59 2.40 3.22
CA VAL A 99 -7.11 1.10 2.73
C VAL A 99 -6.57 1.26 1.31
N ALA A 100 -5.32 0.87 1.12
CA ALA A 100 -4.70 0.71 -0.19
C ALA A 100 -4.52 -0.78 -0.48
N SER A 101 -4.96 -1.21 -1.66
CA SER A 101 -4.90 -2.63 -2.06
C SER A 101 -5.09 -2.78 -3.57
N ARG A 102 -4.61 -3.90 -4.11
CA ARG A 102 -4.92 -4.32 -5.48
C ARG A 102 -6.40 -4.65 -5.65
N ARG A 103 -6.89 -4.53 -6.88
CA ARG A 103 -8.28 -4.85 -7.27
C ARG A 103 -8.50 -6.35 -7.41
N GLU A 104 -8.22 -7.12 -6.35
CA GLU A 104 -8.54 -8.54 -6.32
C GLU A 104 -10.04 -8.77 -6.10
N ALA A 105 -10.60 -9.78 -6.75
CA ALA A 105 -12.04 -10.00 -6.80
C ALA A 105 -12.70 -10.08 -5.41
N GLN A 106 -12.13 -10.83 -4.46
CA GLN A 106 -12.67 -10.97 -3.11
C GLN A 106 -12.68 -9.67 -2.31
N ILE A 107 -11.67 -8.82 -2.51
CA ILE A 107 -11.56 -7.51 -1.86
C ILE A 107 -12.60 -6.57 -2.47
N GLN A 108 -12.70 -6.57 -3.80
CA GLN A 108 -13.69 -5.79 -4.53
C GLN A 108 -15.12 -6.16 -4.11
N PHE A 109 -15.47 -7.44 -4.08
CA PHE A 109 -16.80 -7.89 -3.67
C PHE A 109 -17.14 -7.48 -2.23
N ALA A 110 -16.18 -7.55 -1.32
CA ALA A 110 -16.39 -7.13 0.07
C ALA A 110 -16.64 -5.61 0.17
N PHE A 111 -15.87 -4.79 -0.55
CA PHE A 111 -16.08 -3.34 -0.58
C PHE A 111 -17.36 -2.95 -1.30
N ASP A 112 -17.74 -3.63 -2.38
CA ASP A 112 -18.99 -3.38 -3.09
C ASP A 112 -20.22 -3.66 -2.19
N ALA A 113 -20.15 -4.71 -1.36
CA ALA A 113 -21.18 -4.98 -0.36
C ALA A 113 -21.28 -3.87 0.70
N LEU A 114 -20.15 -3.27 1.10
CA LEU A 114 -20.11 -2.13 2.03
C LEU A 114 -20.55 -0.81 1.42
N ALA A 115 -20.36 -0.60 0.11
CA ALA A 115 -20.76 0.63 -0.57
C ALA A 115 -22.25 0.95 -0.38
N VAL A 116 -23.07 -0.09 -0.20
CA VAL A 116 -24.50 0.00 0.11
C VAL A 116 -24.78 0.77 1.42
N SER A 117 -23.82 0.80 2.37
CA SER A 117 -23.98 1.52 3.65
C SER A 117 -23.62 3.01 3.60
N HIS A 118 -23.24 3.55 2.43
CA HIS A 118 -22.79 4.94 2.24
C HIS A 118 -21.61 5.38 3.12
N THR A 119 -20.89 4.45 3.73
CA THR A 119 -19.74 4.72 4.62
C THR A 119 -18.39 4.57 3.89
N LEU A 120 -18.41 4.23 2.60
CA LEU A 120 -17.24 3.93 1.80
C LEU A 120 -17.07 4.94 0.68
N LYS A 121 -15.83 5.40 0.50
CA LYS A 121 -15.40 6.14 -0.70
C LYS A 121 -14.28 5.36 -1.38
N ILE A 122 -14.53 4.88 -2.58
CA ILE A 122 -13.52 4.21 -3.41
C ILE A 122 -12.88 5.26 -4.32
N ILE A 123 -11.56 5.31 -4.33
CA ILE A 123 -10.77 6.17 -5.22
C ILE A 123 -9.99 5.23 -6.13
N PRO A 124 -10.45 4.99 -7.37
CA PRO A 124 -9.65 4.23 -8.32
C PRO A 124 -8.38 5.03 -8.65
N LEU A 125 -7.23 4.40 -8.46
CA LEU A 125 -5.98 4.87 -9.04
C LEU A 125 -6.01 4.36 -10.48
N ASP A 126 -6.36 5.24 -11.42
CA ASP A 126 -6.42 4.90 -12.84
C ASP A 126 -5.01 4.86 -13.42
N ASP A 127 -4.71 3.83 -14.21
CA ASP A 127 -3.42 3.65 -14.89
C ASP A 127 -3.37 4.42 -16.23
N SER A 128 -4.43 5.17 -16.57
CA SER A 128 -4.53 5.89 -17.85
C SER A 128 -3.37 6.87 -18.10
N GLU A 129 -2.76 7.41 -17.03
CA GLU A 129 -1.57 8.26 -17.11
C GLU A 129 -0.26 7.52 -16.83
N ALA A 130 -0.30 6.27 -16.33
CA ALA A 130 0.90 5.54 -15.90
C ALA A 130 1.91 5.33 -17.04
N SER A 131 1.44 5.13 -18.28
CA SER A 131 2.33 4.97 -19.44
C SER A 131 3.08 6.27 -19.77
N GLU A 132 2.44 7.42 -19.63
CA GLU A 132 3.07 8.73 -19.86
C GLU A 132 3.99 9.10 -18.69
N ASP A 133 3.61 8.80 -17.45
CA ASP A 133 4.49 8.99 -16.30
C ASP A 133 5.75 8.12 -16.39
N ILE A 134 5.61 6.85 -16.84
CA ILE A 134 6.75 5.97 -17.10
C ILE A 134 7.62 6.54 -18.22
N ARG A 135 7.02 7.08 -19.28
CA ARG A 135 7.77 7.73 -20.38
C ARG A 135 8.59 8.91 -19.87
N HIS A 136 7.99 9.77 -19.05
CA HIS A 136 8.69 10.90 -18.41
C HIS A 136 9.84 10.41 -17.54
N PHE A 137 9.59 9.42 -16.67
CA PHE A 137 10.62 8.80 -15.83
C PHE A 137 11.80 8.23 -16.64
N LEU A 138 11.51 7.49 -17.72
CA LEU A 138 12.53 6.91 -18.58
C LEU A 138 13.37 8.00 -19.25
N ASN A 139 12.74 9.04 -19.79
CA ASN A 139 13.45 10.15 -20.43
C ASN A 139 14.42 10.83 -19.46
N ASP A 140 13.98 11.15 -18.24
CA ASP A 140 14.81 11.76 -17.21
C ASP A 140 16.00 10.86 -16.83
N LYS A 141 15.75 9.54 -16.69
CA LYS A 141 16.79 8.57 -16.36
C LYS A 141 17.81 8.41 -17.49
N PHE A 142 17.36 8.31 -18.74
CA PHE A 142 18.24 8.23 -19.88
C PHE A 142 19.06 9.51 -20.07
N GLU A 143 18.48 10.69 -19.84
CA GLU A 143 19.22 11.96 -19.85
C GLU A 143 20.33 11.98 -18.79
N SER A 144 20.03 11.51 -17.58
CA SER A 144 21.03 11.34 -16.52
C SER A 144 22.17 10.41 -16.94
N ILE A 145 21.86 9.26 -17.55
CA ILE A 145 22.86 8.31 -18.05
C ILE A 145 23.72 8.96 -19.15
N LYS A 146 23.13 9.66 -20.12
CA LYS A 146 23.90 10.39 -21.15
C LYS A 146 24.92 11.35 -20.56
N ARG A 147 24.52 12.08 -19.51
CA ARG A 147 25.37 13.09 -18.88
C ARG A 147 26.49 12.48 -18.02
N MET A 148 26.18 11.43 -17.26
CA MET A 148 27.03 11.00 -16.15
C MET A 148 27.78 9.68 -16.40
N HIS A 149 27.35 8.85 -17.36
CA HIS A 149 27.89 7.50 -17.50
C HIS A 149 29.35 7.48 -18.00
N PRO A 150 30.22 6.59 -17.48
CA PRO A 150 31.62 6.48 -17.93
C PRO A 150 31.77 6.18 -19.43
N PHE A 151 30.86 5.39 -19.98
CA PHE A 151 30.85 5.02 -21.40
C PHE A 151 30.19 6.04 -22.33
N ARG A 152 29.79 7.23 -21.85
CA ARG A 152 28.99 8.21 -22.64
C ARG A 152 29.57 8.57 -24.00
N CYS A 153 30.90 8.54 -24.16
CA CYS A 153 31.57 8.82 -25.44
C CYS A 153 31.27 7.78 -26.52
N HIS A 154 30.74 6.61 -26.16
CA HIS A 154 30.38 5.51 -27.06
C HIS A 154 28.87 5.47 -27.37
N PHE A 155 28.10 6.45 -26.89
CA PHE A 155 26.66 6.47 -27.16
C PHE A 155 26.42 7.01 -28.57
N PRO A 156 25.62 6.32 -29.38
CA PRO A 156 25.11 6.87 -30.64
C PRO A 156 24.38 8.20 -30.38
N PRO A 157 24.43 9.16 -31.32
CA PRO A 157 23.74 10.45 -31.17
C PRO A 157 22.23 10.32 -30.93
N ASP A 158 21.63 9.26 -31.49
CA ASP A 158 20.21 8.93 -31.41
C ASP A 158 19.85 8.03 -30.22
N TRP A 159 20.81 7.65 -29.37
CA TRP A 159 20.53 6.80 -28.22
C TRP A 159 20.04 7.62 -27.01
N PRO A 160 19.00 7.17 -26.27
CA PRO A 160 18.08 6.10 -26.66
C PRO A 160 17.16 6.59 -27.78
N SER A 161 16.80 5.70 -28.70
CA SER A 161 15.83 6.03 -29.72
C SER A 161 14.43 6.15 -29.11
N MET A 162 13.57 6.97 -29.71
CA MET A 162 12.16 7.09 -29.29
C MET A 162 11.42 5.75 -29.35
N SER A 163 11.80 4.88 -30.28
CA SER A 163 11.24 3.52 -30.40
C SER A 163 11.63 2.65 -29.21
N LEU A 164 12.88 2.71 -28.75
CA LEU A 164 13.37 1.96 -27.59
C LEU A 164 12.65 2.40 -26.31
N VAL A 165 12.49 3.71 -26.11
CA VAL A 165 11.73 4.23 -24.96
C VAL A 165 10.30 3.73 -25.00
N SER A 166 9.65 3.80 -26.17
CA SER A 166 8.27 3.33 -26.34
C SER A 166 8.14 1.82 -26.11
N GLU A 167 9.09 1.01 -26.55
CA GLU A 167 9.11 -0.43 -26.27
C GLU A 167 9.22 -0.73 -24.77
N ILE A 168 10.03 0.03 -24.02
CA ILE A 168 10.12 -0.13 -22.57
C ILE A 168 8.81 0.30 -21.89
N VAL A 169 8.17 1.38 -22.35
CA VAL A 169 6.85 1.81 -21.85
C VAL A 169 5.81 0.70 -22.08
N ASP A 170 5.73 0.17 -23.30
CA ASP A 170 4.78 -0.90 -23.66
C ASP A 170 5.01 -2.16 -22.82
N LYS A 171 6.28 -2.58 -22.69
CA LYS A 171 6.67 -3.71 -21.83
C LYS A 171 6.43 -3.47 -20.35
N SER A 172 6.41 -2.21 -19.91
CA SER A 172 6.10 -1.88 -18.51
C SER A 172 4.62 -2.14 -18.19
N SER A 173 3.71 -2.05 -19.18
CA SER A 173 2.27 -2.27 -18.96
C SER A 173 1.73 -1.50 -17.75
N GLY A 174 2.10 -0.22 -17.62
CA GLY A 174 1.73 0.65 -16.49
C GLY A 174 2.52 0.41 -15.20
N GLN A 175 3.41 -0.58 -15.14
CA GLN A 175 4.14 -0.94 -13.93
C GLN A 175 5.53 -0.29 -13.86
N PHE A 176 5.68 0.70 -13.00
CA PHE A 176 6.94 1.38 -12.73
C PHE A 176 8.10 0.46 -12.31
N ILE A 177 7.79 -0.69 -11.69
CA ILE A 177 8.82 -1.64 -11.24
C ILE A 177 9.64 -2.17 -12.43
N PHE A 178 9.00 -2.45 -13.57
CA PHE A 178 9.69 -2.93 -14.76
C PHE A 178 10.64 -1.86 -15.29
N ALA A 179 10.13 -0.64 -15.51
CA ALA A 179 10.93 0.50 -15.96
C ALA A 179 12.11 0.78 -15.01
N THR A 180 11.88 0.71 -13.70
CA THR A 180 12.92 0.91 -12.67
C THR A 180 14.00 -0.17 -12.75
N VAL A 181 13.63 -1.44 -12.89
CA VAL A 181 14.60 -2.54 -13.02
C VAL A 181 15.44 -2.36 -14.28
N VAL A 182 14.82 -2.03 -15.42
CA VAL A 182 15.55 -1.74 -16.67
C VAL A 182 16.51 -0.57 -16.47
N MET A 183 16.06 0.54 -15.87
CA MET A 183 16.95 1.69 -15.64
C MET A 183 18.09 1.38 -14.68
N ASN A 184 17.86 0.59 -13.63
CA ASN A 184 18.91 0.18 -12.70
C ASN A 184 19.96 -0.72 -13.38
N PHE A 185 19.51 -1.64 -14.23
CA PHE A 185 20.41 -2.50 -15.02
C PHE A 185 21.27 -1.65 -15.97
N VAL A 186 20.63 -0.78 -16.75
CA VAL A 186 21.29 0.06 -17.76
C VAL A 186 22.19 1.12 -17.13
N SER A 187 21.90 1.60 -15.93
CA SER A 187 22.72 2.60 -15.23
C SER A 187 24.02 2.04 -14.65
N SER A 188 24.29 0.74 -14.77
CA SER A 188 25.49 0.11 -14.23
C SER A 188 26.77 0.61 -14.91
N ASP A 189 27.71 1.11 -14.11
CA ASP A 189 29.02 1.60 -14.54
C ASP A 189 29.95 0.53 -15.13
N ARG A 190 29.58 -0.76 -15.01
CA ARG A 190 30.40 -1.90 -15.40
C ARG A 190 30.27 -2.29 -16.87
N ALA A 191 29.21 -1.88 -17.54
CA ALA A 191 28.91 -2.32 -18.90
C ALA A 191 28.30 -1.19 -19.73
N ASN A 192 28.50 -1.23 -21.05
CA ASN A 192 27.97 -0.21 -21.95
C ASN A 192 26.43 -0.31 -22.05
N PRO A 193 25.67 0.73 -21.63
CA PRO A 193 24.21 0.81 -21.71
C PRO A 193 23.62 0.43 -23.06
N VAL A 194 24.29 0.81 -24.15
CA VAL A 194 23.82 0.55 -25.52
C VAL A 194 23.81 -0.94 -25.85
N ASN A 195 24.73 -1.72 -25.28
CA ASN A 195 24.79 -3.16 -25.50
C ASN A 195 23.86 -3.94 -24.58
N GLN A 196 23.46 -3.34 -23.46
CA GLN A 196 22.55 -3.94 -22.48
C GLN A 196 21.07 -3.88 -22.92
N LEU A 197 20.76 -3.05 -23.91
CA LEU A 197 19.41 -2.81 -24.44
C LEU A 197 19.21 -3.42 -25.85
N LYS A 198 20.04 -4.39 -26.23
CA LYS A 198 19.94 -5.12 -27.51
C LYS A 198 19.24 -6.46 -27.36
#